data_AF-A0A1M7GLZ5-F1
#
_entry.id   AF-A0A1M7GLZ5-F1
#
_cell.length_a   1.000
_cell.length_b   1.000
_cell.length_c   1.000
_cell.angle_alpha   90.00
_cell.angle_beta   90.00
_cell.angle_gamma   90.00
#
_symmetry.space_group_name_H-M   'P 1'
#
loop_
_entity.id
_entity.type
_entity.pdbx_description
1 polymer ?
#
loop_
_entity_poly.entity_id
_entity_poly.type
_entity_poly.pdbx_seq_one_letter_code
_entity_poly.pdbx_strand_id
1 'polypeptide(L)'
;MGFFSIFFGRNNDPKSIISFDVIDSIYGCLYHESNSIEFKMKGIHDSVSVNLYSFPYSLDHEDGRAEIKKAGFDNAYEVLNEVYKKNDIGVLSDEIIQQGLEYDFIHIQFYSEPSPEAKKYLKHVLNNFIIFFCCTNSLETNDFKILYSGSYFLDYTEGLLGAEQLDVNKPKNETQEIGVKDFKLVLQAICQYLNIEIPESVELPSQENLLPEDVEVTQEIFEEFIGLVSRGNVEEKELKKQSKKLLKNLKKESKDYHNIVDGHWEFFESINCWNSDWKFDPEDAEYFISEMIGEDLNFEYPEETYSHDLFPYIQSALEKRDLELMSYDTHGDNYLFFVANKNDVGRILELSELTKIEVDQL
;
A
#
# COMPACT_ATOMS: atom_id res chain seq x y z
N MET A 1 -32.98 -18.94 -7.47
CA MET A 1 -33.46 -17.63 -7.95
C MET A 1 -32.40 -17.04 -8.88
N GLY A 2 -32.40 -17.38 -10.18
CA GLY A 2 -31.20 -17.14 -11.00
C GLY A 2 -31.42 -17.02 -12.51
N PHE A 3 -32.56 -16.50 -12.96
CA PHE A 3 -32.82 -16.37 -14.40
C PHE A 3 -33.19 -14.95 -14.88
N PHE A 4 -33.44 -14.01 -13.96
CA PHE A 4 -33.81 -12.62 -14.30
C PHE A 4 -32.70 -11.59 -14.07
N SER A 5 -31.60 -11.90 -13.37
CA SER A 5 -30.52 -10.94 -13.12
C SER A 5 -29.65 -10.65 -14.35
N ILE A 6 -29.56 -11.59 -15.29
CA ILE A 6 -28.74 -11.47 -16.52
C ILE A 6 -29.38 -10.49 -17.53
N PHE A 7 -30.69 -10.21 -17.41
CA PHE A 7 -31.42 -9.38 -18.39
C PHE A 7 -31.34 -7.86 -18.16
N PHE A 8 -30.78 -7.39 -17.04
CA PHE A 8 -30.82 -5.96 -16.66
C PHE A 8 -29.47 -5.23 -16.69
N GLY A 9 -28.43 -5.79 -17.32
CA GLY A 9 -27.18 -5.05 -17.56
C GLY A 9 -26.46 -4.57 -16.29
N ARG A 10 -26.63 -5.27 -15.16
CA ARG A 10 -25.83 -5.05 -13.95
C ARG A 10 -24.35 -5.29 -14.26
N ASN A 11 -23.43 -4.55 -13.63
CA ASN A 11 -22.03 -5.00 -13.41
C ASN A 11 -22.01 -6.22 -12.46
N ASN A 12 -22.60 -7.32 -12.94
CA ASN A 12 -22.66 -8.62 -12.27
C ASN A 12 -21.99 -9.63 -13.19
N ASP A 13 -20.67 -9.56 -13.31
CA ASP A 13 -19.96 -10.83 -13.42
C ASP A 13 -20.10 -11.49 -12.03
N PRO A 14 -20.95 -12.53 -11.88
CA PRO A 14 -21.25 -13.13 -10.59
C PRO A 14 -20.02 -13.83 -9.98
N LYS A 15 -18.96 -14.00 -10.77
CA LYS A 15 -17.68 -14.56 -10.35
C LYS A 15 -16.66 -13.50 -9.95
N SER A 16 -16.88 -12.23 -10.30
CA SER A 16 -15.95 -11.15 -9.98
C SER A 16 -16.24 -10.58 -8.60
N ILE A 17 -15.19 -10.36 -7.81
CA ILE A 17 -15.29 -9.60 -6.57
C ILE A 17 -15.57 -8.11 -6.81
N ILE A 18 -15.18 -7.60 -7.98
CA ILE A 18 -15.61 -6.29 -8.48
C ILE A 18 -17.00 -6.52 -9.09
N SER A 19 -18.02 -6.51 -8.25
CA SER A 19 -19.42 -6.71 -8.63
C SER A 19 -20.35 -5.83 -7.81
N PHE A 20 -21.55 -5.60 -8.32
CA PHE A 20 -22.51 -4.69 -7.69
C PHE A 20 -22.88 -5.18 -6.29
N ASP A 21 -23.16 -6.48 -6.14
CA ASP A 21 -23.62 -7.05 -4.87
C ASP A 21 -22.55 -6.91 -3.75
N VAL A 22 -21.25 -6.99 -4.10
CA VAL A 22 -20.15 -6.78 -3.14
C VAL A 22 -20.00 -5.29 -2.79
N ILE A 23 -19.94 -4.42 -3.80
CA ILE A 23 -19.73 -2.98 -3.61
C ILE A 23 -20.92 -2.32 -2.88
N ASP A 24 -22.15 -2.73 -3.19
CA ASP A 24 -23.38 -2.28 -2.53
C ASP A 24 -23.42 -2.72 -1.06
N SER A 25 -22.92 -3.92 -0.75
CA SER A 25 -22.78 -4.37 0.64
C SER A 25 -21.76 -3.52 1.41
N ILE A 26 -20.62 -3.18 0.80
CA ILE A 26 -19.62 -2.27 1.38
C ILE A 26 -20.24 -0.89 1.62
N TYR A 27 -20.96 -0.34 0.62
CA TYR A 27 -21.69 0.91 0.75
C TYR A 27 -22.66 0.89 1.93
N GLY A 28 -23.47 -0.17 2.06
CA GLY A 28 -24.43 -0.31 3.16
C GLY A 28 -23.76 -0.25 4.53
N CYS A 29 -22.64 -0.95 4.73
CA CYS A 29 -21.86 -0.86 5.97
C CYS A 29 -21.30 0.54 6.20
N LEU A 30 -20.70 1.17 5.18
CA LEU A 30 -20.15 2.52 5.31
C LEU A 30 -21.21 3.56 5.65
N TYR A 31 -22.40 3.44 5.06
CA TYR A 31 -23.51 4.36 5.26
C TYR A 31 -24.14 4.23 6.66
N HIS A 32 -24.24 3.00 7.19
CA HIS A 32 -24.93 2.73 8.45
C HIS A 32 -24.02 2.69 9.69
N GLU A 33 -22.74 2.35 9.54
CA GLU A 33 -21.83 2.10 10.67
C GLU A 33 -20.72 3.14 10.78
N SER A 34 -19.86 3.24 9.76
CA SER A 34 -18.76 4.22 9.72
C SER A 34 -18.49 4.68 8.30
N ASN A 35 -18.59 5.98 8.05
CA ASN A 35 -18.34 6.56 6.73
C ASN A 35 -16.85 6.63 6.36
N SER A 36 -15.95 6.23 7.26
CA SER A 36 -14.51 6.19 7.03
C SER A 36 -13.91 5.03 7.81
N ILE A 37 -13.12 4.21 7.14
CA ILE A 37 -12.33 3.14 7.76
C ILE A 37 -10.90 3.17 7.23
N GLU A 38 -9.96 2.81 8.09
CA GLU A 38 -8.55 2.68 7.77
C GLU A 38 -8.01 1.43 8.45
N PHE A 39 -7.37 0.55 7.69
CA PHE A 39 -6.86 -0.72 8.21
C PHE A 39 -5.67 -1.23 7.40
N LYS A 40 -4.82 -2.03 8.03
CA LYS A 40 -3.69 -2.71 7.36
C LYS A 40 -4.14 -4.06 6.82
N MET A 41 -3.50 -4.53 5.75
CA MET A 41 -3.71 -5.86 5.19
C MET A 41 -2.42 -6.45 4.63
N LYS A 42 -2.35 -7.78 4.55
CA LYS A 42 -1.23 -8.49 3.94
C LYS A 42 -1.15 -8.18 2.44
N GLY A 43 0.07 -7.94 1.96
CA GLY A 43 0.35 -7.76 0.53
C GLY A 43 0.03 -6.37 -0.02
N ILE A 44 -0.34 -5.40 0.82
CA ILE A 44 -0.51 -3.99 0.47
C ILE A 44 0.37 -3.17 1.39
N HIS A 45 1.07 -2.19 0.83
CA HIS A 45 1.93 -1.31 1.62
C HIS A 45 1.08 -0.30 2.41
N ASP A 46 1.45 -0.11 3.67
CA ASP A 46 0.76 0.76 4.63
C ASP A 46 -0.74 0.41 4.80
N SER A 47 -1.58 1.42 5.05
CA SER A 47 -2.98 1.25 5.39
C SER A 47 -3.86 1.49 4.16
N VAL A 48 -4.90 0.68 4.03
CA VAL A 48 -6.00 0.90 3.09
C VAL A 48 -6.95 1.91 3.72
N SER A 49 -7.25 2.99 3.02
CA SER A 49 -8.29 3.96 3.40
C SER A 49 -9.53 3.77 2.53
N VAL A 50 -10.70 3.71 3.16
CA VAL A 50 -11.99 3.61 2.49
C VAL A 50 -12.94 4.65 3.07
N ASN A 51 -13.39 5.57 2.22
CA ASN A 51 -14.21 6.70 2.63
C ASN A 51 -15.49 6.75 1.80
N LEU A 52 -16.60 7.02 2.48
CA LEU A 52 -17.89 7.35 1.87
C LEU A 52 -18.06 8.86 1.86
N TYR A 53 -18.13 9.42 0.67
CA TYR A 53 -18.33 10.84 0.42
C TYR A 53 -19.68 11.07 -0.24
N SER A 54 -20.17 12.31 -0.14
CA SER A 54 -21.41 12.74 -0.76
C SER A 54 -21.27 14.09 -1.44
N PHE A 55 -21.82 14.22 -2.64
CA PHE A 55 -22.12 15.52 -3.23
C PHE A 55 -23.47 16.02 -2.72
N PRO A 56 -23.60 17.30 -2.33
CA PRO A 56 -22.55 18.32 -2.32
C PRO A 56 -21.76 18.39 -1.01
N TYR A 57 -22.21 17.70 0.04
CA TYR A 57 -21.84 18.02 1.42
C TYR A 57 -20.39 17.74 1.78
N SER A 58 -19.77 16.69 1.23
CA SER A 58 -18.36 16.39 1.47
C SER A 58 -17.42 17.47 0.91
N LEU A 59 -17.86 18.29 -0.04
CA LEU A 59 -17.08 19.39 -0.61
C LEU A 59 -17.54 20.77 -0.09
N ASP A 60 -18.54 20.82 0.81
CA ASP A 60 -19.11 22.06 1.33
C ASP A 60 -18.35 22.59 2.58
N HIS A 61 -17.03 22.60 2.48
CA HIS A 61 -16.13 23.26 3.44
C HIS A 61 -15.33 24.37 2.75
N GLU A 62 -14.57 25.16 3.52
CA GLU A 62 -13.88 26.34 2.99
C GLU A 62 -12.93 25.99 1.84
N ASP A 63 -12.06 25.01 2.04
CA ASP A 63 -11.12 24.55 1.02
C ASP A 63 -11.83 23.95 -0.18
N GLY A 64 -12.82 23.06 0.02
CA GLY A 64 -13.57 22.43 -1.07
C GLY A 64 -14.30 23.45 -1.94
N ARG A 65 -14.93 24.48 -1.33
CA ARG A 65 -15.52 25.59 -2.08
C ARG A 65 -14.48 26.43 -2.83
N ALA A 66 -13.27 26.57 -2.29
CA ALA A 66 -12.19 27.28 -2.97
C ALA A 66 -11.66 26.50 -4.18
N GLU A 67 -11.49 25.19 -4.04
CA GLU A 67 -11.10 24.26 -5.11
C GLU A 67 -12.14 24.25 -6.25
N ILE A 68 -13.42 24.11 -5.93
CA ILE A 68 -14.53 24.18 -6.90
C ILE A 68 -14.46 25.46 -7.74
N LYS A 69 -14.30 26.61 -7.07
CA LYS A 69 -14.16 27.91 -7.76
C LYS A 69 -12.89 28.01 -8.58
N LYS A 70 -11.77 27.49 -8.08
CA LYS A 70 -10.48 27.44 -8.80
C LYS A 70 -10.60 26.61 -10.07
N ALA A 71 -11.35 25.52 -10.03
CA ALA A 71 -11.66 24.67 -11.19
C ALA A 71 -12.68 25.30 -12.17
N GLY A 72 -13.27 26.46 -11.83
CA GLY A 72 -14.16 27.21 -12.71
C GLY A 72 -15.64 26.85 -12.58
N PHE A 73 -16.04 26.20 -11.48
CA PHE A 73 -17.42 25.81 -11.20
C PHE A 73 -18.02 26.67 -10.07
N ASP A 74 -19.34 26.84 -10.09
CA ASP A 74 -20.04 27.64 -9.08
C ASP A 74 -20.44 26.80 -7.85
N ASN A 75 -20.63 25.49 -8.02
CA ASN A 75 -21.07 24.58 -6.98
C ASN A 75 -20.64 23.12 -7.23
N ALA A 76 -20.77 22.27 -6.21
CA ALA A 76 -20.34 20.88 -6.26
C ALA A 76 -21.13 20.01 -7.26
N TYR A 77 -22.39 20.35 -7.57
CA TYR A 77 -23.17 19.59 -8.56
C TYR A 77 -22.67 19.78 -9.99
N GLU A 78 -22.08 20.94 -10.31
CA GLU A 78 -21.45 21.15 -11.62
C GLU A 78 -20.21 20.27 -11.79
N VAL A 79 -19.42 20.13 -10.72
CA VAL A 79 -18.31 19.17 -10.66
C VAL A 79 -18.84 17.75 -10.85
N LEU A 80 -19.88 17.36 -10.12
CA LEU A 80 -20.52 16.05 -10.25
C LEU A 80 -21.01 15.79 -11.68
N ASN A 81 -21.61 16.79 -12.34
CA ASN A 81 -22.09 16.67 -13.71
C ASN A 81 -20.96 16.43 -14.72
N GLU A 82 -19.82 17.12 -14.58
CA GLU A 82 -18.67 16.85 -15.45
C GLU A 82 -18.06 15.47 -15.18
N VAL A 83 -18.03 15.03 -13.92
CA VAL A 83 -17.64 13.65 -13.56
C VAL A 83 -18.61 12.62 -14.17
N TYR A 84 -19.92 12.81 -14.04
CA TYR A 84 -20.95 11.91 -14.59
C TYR A 84 -20.85 11.80 -16.10
N LYS A 85 -20.72 12.94 -16.79
CA LYS A 85 -20.55 12.99 -18.24
C LYS A 85 -19.30 12.24 -18.72
N LYS A 86 -18.19 12.30 -17.97
CA LYS A 86 -16.96 11.54 -18.27
C LYS A 86 -17.14 10.03 -18.12
N ASN A 87 -18.11 9.59 -17.29
CA ASN A 87 -18.34 8.20 -16.94
C ASN A 87 -19.57 7.58 -17.60
N ASP A 88 -20.19 8.28 -18.55
CA ASP A 88 -21.45 7.86 -19.21
C ASP A 88 -22.59 7.65 -18.19
N ILE A 89 -22.64 8.51 -17.17
CA ILE A 89 -23.74 8.62 -16.21
C ILE A 89 -24.59 9.84 -16.61
N GLY A 90 -25.92 9.72 -16.51
CA GLY A 90 -26.83 10.82 -16.81
C GLY A 90 -26.59 12.01 -15.89
N VAL A 91 -26.38 13.19 -16.47
CA VAL A 91 -26.18 14.45 -15.73
C VAL A 91 -27.47 14.90 -15.03
N LEU A 92 -27.30 15.61 -13.93
CA LEU A 92 -28.38 16.22 -13.16
C LEU A 92 -28.88 17.48 -13.86
N SER A 93 -30.21 17.61 -13.94
CA SER A 93 -30.86 18.84 -14.40
C SER A 93 -30.91 19.88 -13.28
N ASP A 94 -31.07 21.16 -13.63
CA ASP A 94 -31.22 22.25 -12.66
C ASP A 94 -32.38 22.01 -11.68
N GLU A 95 -33.48 21.41 -12.15
CA GLU A 95 -34.63 21.06 -11.31
C GLU A 95 -34.28 20.02 -10.24
N ILE A 96 -33.37 19.08 -10.56
CA ILE A 96 -32.89 18.07 -9.61
C ILE A 96 -31.86 18.69 -8.65
N ILE A 97 -30.97 19.54 -9.16
CA ILE A 97 -29.98 20.25 -8.34
C ILE A 97 -30.67 21.12 -7.29
N GLN A 98 -31.76 21.81 -7.66
CA GLN A 98 -32.55 22.64 -6.75
C GLN A 98 -33.23 21.84 -5.62
N GLN A 99 -33.42 20.53 -5.78
CA GLN A 99 -33.95 19.67 -4.73
C GLN A 99 -32.91 19.40 -3.63
N GLY A 100 -31.63 19.65 -3.89
CA GLY A 100 -30.58 19.50 -2.90
C GLY A 100 -30.32 18.05 -2.50
N LEU A 101 -30.49 17.10 -3.43
CA LEU A 101 -30.32 15.67 -3.16
C LEU A 101 -28.86 15.28 -2.99
N GLU A 102 -28.63 14.27 -2.17
CA GLU A 102 -27.31 13.69 -1.91
C GLU A 102 -26.95 12.64 -2.95
N TYR A 103 -25.69 12.65 -3.40
CA TYR A 103 -25.14 11.65 -4.31
C TYR A 103 -23.85 11.09 -3.75
N ASP A 104 -23.95 9.85 -3.29
CA ASP A 104 -22.86 9.16 -2.62
C ASP A 104 -21.88 8.53 -3.59
N PHE A 105 -20.61 8.46 -3.16
CA PHE A 105 -19.57 7.70 -3.83
C PHE A 105 -18.55 7.18 -2.81
N ILE A 106 -17.92 6.06 -3.14
CA ILE A 106 -16.85 5.48 -2.31
C ILE A 106 -15.50 5.85 -2.91
N HIS A 107 -14.55 6.26 -2.08
CA HIS A 107 -13.15 6.44 -2.47
C HIS A 107 -12.27 5.48 -1.66
N ILE A 108 -11.61 4.57 -2.37
CA ILE A 108 -10.65 3.60 -1.83
C ILE A 108 -9.24 4.02 -2.25
N GLN A 109 -8.33 4.09 -1.29
CA GLN A 109 -6.94 4.48 -1.49
C GLN A 109 -5.99 3.47 -0.84
N PHE A 110 -4.94 3.08 -1.55
CA PHE A 110 -3.90 2.17 -1.05
C PHE A 110 -2.61 2.26 -1.90
N TYR A 111 -1.52 1.71 -1.38
CA TYR A 111 -0.23 1.65 -2.08
C TYR A 111 0.10 0.24 -2.57
N SER A 112 0.39 0.13 -3.87
CA SER A 112 0.85 -1.10 -4.51
C SER A 112 2.36 -1.10 -4.73
N GLU A 113 2.91 -2.29 -4.96
CA GLU A 113 4.24 -2.44 -5.53
C GLU A 113 4.30 -1.76 -6.93
N PRO A 114 5.41 -1.08 -7.24
CA PRO A 114 5.59 -0.45 -8.54
C PRO A 114 5.84 -1.50 -9.63
N SER A 115 5.52 -1.16 -10.88
CA SER A 115 6.01 -1.93 -12.03
C SER A 115 7.55 -1.91 -12.08
N PRO A 116 8.21 -2.86 -12.78
CA PRO A 116 9.66 -2.89 -12.88
C PRO A 116 10.26 -1.57 -13.42
N GLU A 117 9.53 -0.86 -14.29
CA GLU A 117 9.95 0.46 -14.78
C GLU A 117 9.77 1.55 -13.71
N ALA A 118 8.62 1.58 -13.03
CA ALA A 118 8.34 2.56 -11.99
C ALA A 118 9.24 2.38 -10.74
N LYS A 119 9.68 1.15 -10.47
CA LYS A 119 10.55 0.79 -9.34
C LYS A 119 11.89 1.54 -9.36
N LYS A 120 12.31 2.05 -10.53
CA LYS A 120 13.50 2.90 -10.68
C LYS A 120 13.37 4.28 -10.02
N TYR A 121 12.14 4.73 -9.77
CA TYR A 121 11.85 6.10 -9.32
C TYR A 121 10.97 6.15 -8.07
N LEU A 122 10.18 5.10 -7.82
CA LEU A 122 9.20 5.04 -6.74
C LEU A 122 9.37 3.73 -5.97
N LYS A 123 9.33 3.82 -4.63
CA LYS A 123 9.26 2.64 -3.77
C LYS A 123 7.88 1.97 -3.84
N HIS A 124 6.81 2.77 -3.91
CA HIS A 124 5.42 2.31 -4.01
C HIS A 124 4.58 3.23 -4.92
N VAL A 125 3.46 2.72 -5.43
CA VAL A 125 2.52 3.48 -6.27
C VAL A 125 1.20 3.66 -5.55
N LEU A 126 0.76 4.91 -5.42
CA LEU A 126 -0.55 5.26 -4.90
C LEU A 126 -1.64 4.88 -5.91
N ASN A 127 -2.67 4.19 -5.47
CA ASN A 127 -3.86 3.89 -6.24
C ASN A 127 -5.08 4.54 -5.61
N ASN A 128 -5.87 5.25 -6.42
CA ASN A 128 -7.17 5.78 -6.04
C ASN A 128 -8.25 5.13 -6.91
N PHE A 129 -9.22 4.50 -6.27
CA PHE A 129 -10.42 3.94 -6.90
C PHE A 129 -11.63 4.69 -6.37
N ILE A 130 -12.35 5.38 -7.25
CA ILE A 130 -13.51 6.21 -6.90
C ILE A 130 -14.73 5.62 -7.57
N ILE A 131 -15.73 5.20 -6.80
CA ILE A 131 -16.84 4.37 -7.23
C ILE A 131 -18.14 5.15 -7.14
N PHE A 132 -18.75 5.42 -8.29
CA PHE A 132 -20.05 6.09 -8.40
C PHE A 132 -21.14 5.08 -8.70
N PHE A 133 -22.24 5.15 -7.95
CA PHE A 133 -23.42 4.31 -8.16
C PHE A 133 -24.32 4.91 -9.26
N CYS A 134 -24.86 4.05 -10.12
CA CYS A 134 -25.71 4.49 -11.23
C CYS A 134 -26.80 3.47 -11.59
N CYS A 135 -27.69 3.88 -12.49
CA CYS A 135 -28.74 3.02 -13.03
C CYS A 135 -28.40 2.64 -14.49
N THR A 136 -28.35 1.34 -14.77
CA THR A 136 -28.24 0.80 -16.13
C THR A 136 -29.51 0.02 -16.45
N ASN A 137 -30.30 0.52 -17.42
CA ASN A 137 -31.59 -0.07 -17.82
C ASN A 137 -32.57 -0.32 -16.66
N SER A 138 -32.53 0.52 -15.63
CA SER A 138 -33.29 0.40 -14.39
C SER A 138 -33.75 1.77 -13.88
N LEU A 139 -34.79 1.78 -13.06
CA LEU A 139 -35.23 2.96 -12.30
C LEU A 139 -34.57 3.03 -10.91
N GLU A 140 -34.02 1.91 -10.46
CA GLU A 140 -33.30 1.77 -9.20
C GLU A 140 -31.81 1.55 -9.47
N THR A 141 -30.96 2.02 -8.56
CA THR A 141 -29.52 1.80 -8.59
C THR A 141 -29.21 0.31 -8.70
N ASN A 142 -28.47 -0.06 -9.74
CA ASN A 142 -28.16 -1.46 -10.04
C ASN A 142 -26.80 -1.63 -10.74
N ASP A 143 -26.05 -0.55 -10.90
CA ASP A 143 -24.75 -0.53 -11.56
C ASP A 143 -23.83 0.47 -10.83
N PHE A 144 -22.55 0.43 -11.17
CA PHE A 144 -21.56 1.41 -10.72
C PHE A 144 -20.54 1.68 -11.84
N LYS A 145 -19.88 2.83 -11.77
CA LYS A 145 -18.70 3.16 -12.58
C LYS A 145 -17.52 3.44 -11.66
N ILE A 146 -16.33 3.04 -12.10
CA ILE A 146 -15.08 3.25 -11.36
C ILE A 146 -14.22 4.25 -12.12
N LEU A 147 -13.78 5.27 -11.40
CA LEU A 147 -12.68 6.14 -11.78
C LEU A 147 -11.39 5.69 -11.10
N TYR A 148 -10.28 5.84 -11.82
CA TYR A 148 -8.94 5.50 -11.35
C TYR A 148 -7.99 6.69 -11.47
N SER A 149 -7.15 6.89 -10.45
CA SER A 149 -6.01 7.80 -10.51
C SER A 149 -4.80 7.25 -9.75
N GLY A 150 -3.63 7.31 -10.38
CA GLY A 150 -2.35 6.94 -9.77
C GLY A 150 -1.64 8.11 -9.08
N SER A 151 -2.34 9.22 -8.81
CA SER A 151 -1.75 10.48 -8.33
C SER A 151 -2.31 10.88 -6.98
N TYR A 152 -1.50 11.59 -6.19
CA TYR A 152 -1.93 12.18 -4.94
C TYR A 152 -2.82 13.40 -5.19
N PHE A 153 -3.92 13.54 -4.44
CA PHE A 153 -4.87 14.65 -4.60
C PHE A 153 -4.47 15.80 -3.67
N LEU A 154 -3.70 16.75 -4.20
CA LEU A 154 -3.42 18.02 -3.50
C LEU A 154 -4.65 18.94 -3.47
N ASP A 155 -5.44 18.87 -4.55
CA ASP A 155 -6.72 19.55 -4.73
C ASP A 155 -7.72 18.42 -5.08
N TYR A 156 -8.71 18.20 -4.22
CA TYR A 156 -9.59 17.05 -4.34
C TYR A 156 -10.52 17.19 -5.56
N THR A 157 -10.99 18.40 -5.83
CA THR A 157 -11.82 18.70 -7.01
C THR A 157 -11.04 18.43 -8.31
N GLU A 158 -9.81 18.91 -8.39
CA GLU A 158 -8.92 18.67 -9.54
C GLU A 158 -8.61 17.17 -9.69
N GLY A 159 -8.37 16.47 -8.57
CA GLY A 159 -8.15 15.03 -8.53
C GLY A 159 -9.32 14.22 -9.09
N LEU A 160 -10.54 14.54 -8.66
CA LEU A 160 -11.78 13.92 -9.17
C LEU A 160 -11.96 14.14 -10.68
N LEU A 161 -11.78 15.38 -11.15
CA LEU A 161 -11.92 15.72 -12.57
C LEU A 161 -10.82 15.08 -13.43
N GLY A 162 -9.62 14.94 -12.87
CA GLY A 162 -8.46 14.29 -13.49
C GLY A 162 -8.59 12.78 -13.60
N ALA A 163 -9.20 12.12 -12.60
CA ALA A 163 -9.32 10.65 -12.53
C ALA A 163 -10.05 10.06 -13.75
N GLU A 164 -9.52 8.99 -14.33
CA GLU A 164 -10.01 8.44 -15.60
C GLU A 164 -10.95 7.26 -15.39
N GLN A 165 -11.93 7.09 -16.28
CA GLN A 165 -12.79 5.90 -16.25
C GLN A 165 -11.94 4.63 -16.42
N LEU A 166 -12.14 3.69 -15.50
CA LEU A 166 -11.44 2.42 -15.47
C LEU A 166 -12.21 1.35 -16.23
N ASP A 167 -11.54 0.70 -17.18
CA ASP A 167 -11.96 -0.60 -17.71
C ASP A 167 -11.13 -1.70 -17.01
N VAL A 168 -11.75 -2.37 -16.04
CA VAL A 168 -11.10 -3.42 -15.23
C VAL A 168 -10.63 -4.61 -16.06
N ASN A 169 -11.21 -4.82 -17.24
CA ASN A 169 -10.84 -5.91 -18.15
C ASN A 169 -9.76 -5.51 -19.13
N LYS A 170 -9.46 -4.21 -19.23
CA LYS A 170 -8.46 -3.67 -20.15
C LYS A 170 -7.68 -2.51 -19.52
N PRO A 171 -6.81 -2.79 -18.54
CA PRO A 171 -5.87 -1.80 -18.01
C PRO A 171 -5.04 -1.16 -19.12
N LYS A 172 -4.77 0.14 -18.99
CA LYS A 172 -4.05 0.95 -19.99
C LYS A 172 -2.54 0.74 -19.96
N ASN A 173 -1.99 0.34 -18.82
CA ASN A 173 -0.56 0.11 -18.60
C ASN A 173 -0.35 -0.88 -17.43
N GLU A 174 0.89 -1.34 -17.27
CA GLU A 174 1.28 -2.33 -16.25
C GLU A 174 1.00 -1.83 -14.82
N THR A 175 1.21 -0.55 -14.54
CA THR A 175 0.90 0.04 -13.23
C THR A 175 -0.59 -0.07 -12.90
N GLN A 176 -1.47 0.24 -13.85
CA GLN A 176 -2.91 0.09 -13.67
C GLN A 176 -3.32 -1.40 -13.59
N GLU A 177 -2.62 -2.29 -14.29
CA GLU A 177 -2.85 -3.74 -14.19
C GLU A 177 -2.55 -4.26 -12.77
N ILE A 178 -1.41 -3.86 -12.19
CA ILE A 178 -1.06 -4.15 -10.79
C ILE A 178 -2.12 -3.55 -9.86
N GLY A 179 -2.47 -2.27 -10.03
CA GLY A 179 -3.48 -1.60 -9.23
C GLY A 179 -4.84 -2.30 -9.25
N VAL A 180 -5.30 -2.80 -10.42
CA VAL A 180 -6.57 -3.55 -10.53
C VAL A 180 -6.48 -4.92 -9.87
N LYS A 181 -5.35 -5.60 -9.99
CA LYS A 181 -5.12 -6.89 -9.30
C LYS A 181 -5.18 -6.70 -7.79
N ASP A 182 -4.49 -5.69 -7.27
CA ASP A 182 -4.43 -5.39 -5.84
C ASP A 182 -5.77 -4.86 -5.32
N PHE A 183 -6.49 -4.09 -6.13
CA PHE A 183 -7.85 -3.64 -5.80
C PHE A 183 -8.80 -4.80 -5.52
N LYS A 184 -8.68 -5.92 -6.25
CA LYS A 184 -9.47 -7.13 -5.98
C LYS A 184 -9.14 -7.71 -4.60
N LEU A 185 -7.87 -7.78 -4.22
CA LEU A 185 -7.43 -8.21 -2.89
C LEU A 185 -7.96 -7.25 -1.81
N VAL A 186 -7.87 -5.94 -2.06
CA VAL A 186 -8.39 -4.91 -1.16
C VAL A 186 -9.89 -5.06 -0.93
N LEU A 187 -10.71 -5.28 -1.98
CA LEU A 187 -12.15 -5.53 -1.81
C LEU A 187 -12.43 -6.76 -0.94
N GLN A 188 -11.65 -7.83 -1.11
CA GLN A 188 -11.76 -9.01 -0.23
C GLN A 188 -11.41 -8.66 1.23
N ALA A 189 -10.34 -7.91 1.45
CA ALA A 189 -9.92 -7.51 2.79
C ALA A 189 -10.91 -6.56 3.46
N ILE A 190 -11.51 -5.62 2.71
CA ILE A 190 -12.60 -4.75 3.20
C ILE A 190 -13.78 -5.61 3.68
N CYS A 191 -14.17 -6.61 2.90
CA CYS A 191 -15.25 -7.52 3.30
C CYS A 191 -14.89 -8.30 4.57
N GLN A 192 -13.65 -8.79 4.69
CA GLN A 192 -13.18 -9.45 5.91
C GLN A 192 -13.20 -8.49 7.11
N TYR A 193 -12.73 -7.25 6.93
CA TYR A 193 -12.66 -6.23 7.99
C TYR A 193 -14.04 -5.83 8.52
N LEU A 194 -14.99 -5.64 7.60
CA LEU A 194 -16.37 -5.26 7.92
C LEU A 194 -17.27 -6.48 8.22
N ASN A 195 -16.71 -7.70 8.20
CA ASN A 195 -17.46 -8.94 8.39
C ASN A 195 -18.65 -9.09 7.40
N ILE A 196 -18.45 -8.68 6.15
CA ILE A 196 -19.39 -8.82 5.03
C ILE A 196 -19.25 -10.22 4.42
N GLU A 197 -20.37 -10.92 4.28
CA GLU A 197 -20.41 -12.22 3.60
C GLU A 197 -20.28 -12.04 2.08
N ILE A 198 -19.19 -12.53 1.50
CA ILE A 198 -18.99 -12.53 0.05
C ILE A 198 -19.82 -13.68 -0.56
N PRO A 199 -20.62 -13.45 -1.61
CA PRO A 199 -21.39 -14.51 -2.25
C PRO A 199 -20.53 -15.69 -2.72
N GLU A 200 -20.97 -16.93 -2.46
CA GLU A 200 -20.23 -18.15 -2.83
C GLU A 200 -19.91 -18.27 -4.34
N SER A 201 -20.63 -17.55 -5.20
CA SER A 201 -20.38 -17.54 -6.64
C SER A 201 -19.13 -16.75 -7.03
N VAL A 202 -18.65 -15.87 -6.17
CA VAL A 202 -17.48 -15.00 -6.41
C VAL A 202 -16.20 -15.81 -6.26
N GLU A 203 -15.33 -15.73 -7.26
CA GLU A 203 -13.98 -16.30 -7.20
C GLU A 203 -13.08 -15.37 -6.38
N LEU A 204 -12.72 -15.81 -5.17
CA LEU A 204 -11.89 -15.03 -4.27
C LEU A 204 -10.47 -14.87 -4.83
N PRO A 205 -9.92 -13.64 -4.86
CA PRO A 205 -8.53 -13.39 -5.26
C PRO A 205 -7.49 -14.13 -4.42
N SER A 206 -7.77 -14.33 -3.12
CA SER A 206 -6.93 -15.13 -2.21
C SER A 206 -7.79 -16.05 -1.37
N GLN A 207 -7.24 -17.21 -1.01
CA GLN A 207 -7.86 -18.14 -0.04
C GLN A 207 -7.40 -17.88 1.40
N GLU A 208 -6.46 -16.95 1.59
CA GLU A 208 -5.90 -16.61 2.89
C GLU A 208 -6.71 -15.51 3.60
N ASN A 209 -6.57 -15.44 4.92
CA ASN A 209 -7.01 -14.25 5.67
C ASN A 209 -6.04 -13.10 5.35
N LEU A 210 -6.58 -12.03 4.75
CA LEU A 210 -5.81 -10.86 4.31
C LEU A 210 -5.66 -9.84 5.43
N LEU A 211 -6.50 -9.90 6.46
CA LEU A 211 -6.28 -9.09 7.64
C LEU A 211 -5.02 -9.59 8.37
N PRO A 212 -4.21 -8.68 8.93
CA PRO A 212 -3.17 -9.07 9.86
C PRO A 212 -3.84 -9.88 10.95
N GLU A 213 -3.29 -11.05 11.25
CA GLU A 213 -3.63 -11.68 12.51
C GLU A 213 -3.15 -10.70 13.60
N ASP A 214 -3.90 -10.58 14.70
CA ASP A 214 -3.38 -9.95 15.91
C ASP A 214 -2.23 -10.81 16.43
N VAL A 215 -1.08 -10.74 15.76
CA VAL A 215 0.15 -11.38 16.19
C VAL A 215 0.59 -10.57 17.38
N GLU A 216 0.30 -11.08 18.58
CA GLU A 216 0.87 -10.53 19.80
C GLU A 216 2.39 -10.52 19.61
N VAL A 217 2.97 -9.33 19.48
CA VAL A 217 4.43 -9.24 19.29
C VAL A 217 5.08 -9.76 20.56
N THR A 218 5.78 -10.89 20.44
CA THR A 218 6.45 -11.55 21.56
C THR A 218 7.97 -11.30 21.53
N GLN A 219 8.67 -11.81 22.54
CA GLN A 219 10.13 -11.70 22.58
C GLN A 219 10.77 -12.56 21.49
N GLU A 220 10.17 -13.71 21.21
CA GLU A 220 10.62 -14.68 20.20
C GLU A 220 10.63 -14.09 18.79
N ILE A 221 9.69 -13.18 18.46
CA ILE A 221 9.67 -12.46 17.18
C ILE A 221 10.91 -11.56 17.04
N PHE A 222 11.31 -10.86 18.11
CA PHE A 222 12.56 -10.08 18.09
C PHE A 222 13.81 -10.97 18.06
N GLU A 223 13.79 -12.11 18.75
CA GLU A 223 14.89 -13.09 18.68
C GLU A 223 15.05 -13.67 17.26
N GLU A 224 13.94 -13.97 16.60
CA GLU A 224 13.92 -14.40 15.20
C GLU A 224 14.48 -13.32 14.29
N PHE A 225 13.97 -12.08 14.38
CA PHE A 225 14.44 -10.96 13.58
C PHE A 225 15.95 -10.74 13.72
N ILE A 226 16.44 -10.58 14.96
CA ILE A 226 17.86 -10.39 15.25
C ILE A 226 18.67 -11.59 14.75
N GLY A 227 18.15 -12.81 14.91
CA GLY A 227 18.79 -14.03 14.43
C GLY A 227 18.99 -14.03 12.92
N LEU A 228 17.98 -13.62 12.15
CA LEU A 228 18.05 -13.57 10.68
C LEU A 228 19.00 -12.48 10.18
N VAL A 229 18.86 -11.25 10.67
CA VAL A 229 19.68 -10.11 10.21
C VAL A 229 21.17 -10.24 10.62
N SER A 230 21.45 -10.97 11.70
CA SER A 230 22.82 -11.29 12.11
C SER A 230 23.36 -12.57 11.48
N ARG A 231 22.57 -13.27 10.66
CA ARG A 231 22.88 -14.62 10.14
C ARG A 231 23.28 -15.62 11.25
N GLY A 232 22.66 -15.48 12.43
CA GLY A 232 22.92 -16.29 13.62
C GLY A 232 24.20 -15.92 14.39
N ASN A 233 24.88 -14.84 14.03
CA ASN A 233 26.14 -14.41 14.65
C ASN A 233 25.91 -13.53 15.90
N VAL A 234 25.05 -13.97 16.81
CA VAL A 234 24.77 -13.30 18.09
C VAL A 234 24.74 -14.32 19.22
N GLU A 235 25.43 -14.02 20.32
CA GLU A 235 25.39 -14.88 21.51
C GLU A 235 23.96 -14.95 22.07
N GLU A 236 23.47 -16.16 22.35
CA GLU A 236 22.10 -16.42 22.85
C GLU A 236 21.71 -15.54 24.05
N LYS A 237 22.66 -15.25 24.94
CA LYS A 237 22.45 -14.40 26.11
C LYS A 237 22.21 -12.94 25.73
N GLU A 238 22.98 -12.42 24.77
CA GLU A 238 22.85 -11.04 24.29
C GLU A 238 21.58 -10.91 23.44
N LEU A 239 21.29 -11.91 22.59
CA LEU A 239 20.04 -12.02 21.84
C LEU A 239 18.81 -11.85 22.75
N LYS A 240 18.68 -12.71 23.76
CA LYS A 240 17.56 -12.66 24.73
C LYS A 240 17.47 -11.32 25.45
N LYS A 241 18.61 -10.74 25.81
CA LYS A 241 18.68 -9.45 26.51
C LYS A 241 18.19 -8.30 25.62
N GLN A 242 18.61 -8.26 24.36
CA GLN A 242 18.25 -7.21 23.42
C GLN A 242 16.81 -7.36 22.94
N SER A 243 16.37 -8.58 22.59
CA SER A 243 14.97 -8.85 22.23
C SER A 243 14.00 -8.42 23.32
N LYS A 244 14.32 -8.70 24.59
CA LYS A 244 13.51 -8.23 25.72
C LYS A 244 13.49 -6.70 25.86
N LYS A 245 14.61 -6.04 25.57
CA LYS A 245 14.73 -4.57 25.62
C LYS A 245 13.88 -3.93 24.52
N LEU A 246 13.97 -4.44 23.29
CA LEU A 246 13.19 -4.00 22.13
C LEU A 246 11.69 -4.21 22.34
N LEU A 247 11.26 -5.40 22.77
CA LEU A 247 9.86 -5.68 23.08
C LEU A 247 9.29 -4.72 24.14
N LYS A 248 10.06 -4.46 25.20
CA LYS A 248 9.65 -3.52 26.25
C LYS A 248 9.49 -2.10 25.70
N ASN A 249 10.27 -1.72 24.71
CA ASN A 249 10.18 -0.39 24.09
C ASN A 249 9.00 -0.31 23.12
N LEU A 250 8.73 -1.36 22.35
CA LEU A 250 7.56 -1.44 21.46
C LEU A 250 6.26 -1.26 22.26
N LYS A 251 6.14 -1.91 23.42
CA LYS A 251 4.97 -1.84 24.30
C LYS A 251 4.76 -0.49 25.02
N LYS A 252 5.68 0.47 24.90
CA LYS A 252 5.58 1.76 25.62
C LYS A 252 4.73 2.82 24.92
N GLU A 253 4.28 2.61 23.68
CA GLU A 253 3.43 3.54 22.90
C GLU A 253 3.83 5.03 23.05
N SER A 254 5.12 5.34 23.17
CA SER A 254 5.56 6.72 23.19
C SER A 254 5.64 7.23 21.76
N LYS A 255 5.24 8.49 21.55
CA LYS A 255 5.46 9.28 20.31
C LYS A 255 6.94 9.36 19.83
N ASP A 256 7.84 8.70 20.54
CA ASP A 256 9.30 8.67 20.37
C ASP A 256 9.84 7.24 20.16
N TYR A 257 9.03 6.27 19.69
CA TYR A 257 9.52 4.90 19.47
C TYR A 257 10.75 4.88 18.53
N HIS A 258 10.74 5.65 17.43
CA HIS A 258 11.89 5.79 16.53
C HIS A 258 13.13 6.35 17.26
N ASN A 259 12.99 7.42 18.06
CA ASN A 259 14.07 7.96 18.90
C ASN A 259 14.62 6.94 19.92
N ILE A 260 13.80 5.96 20.32
CA ILE A 260 14.22 4.86 21.22
C ILE A 260 14.91 3.76 20.42
N VAL A 261 14.45 3.44 19.20
CA VAL A 261 15.08 2.49 18.27
C VAL A 261 16.46 2.97 17.86
N ASP A 262 16.64 4.30 17.69
CA ASP A 262 17.93 4.91 17.39
C ASP A 262 19.02 4.57 18.41
N GLY A 263 18.65 4.51 19.69
CA GLY A 263 19.55 4.08 20.77
C GLY A 263 19.88 2.58 20.78
N HIS A 264 19.38 1.78 19.83
CA HIS A 264 19.78 0.39 19.61
C HIS A 264 20.51 0.18 18.28
N TRP A 265 20.72 1.21 17.46
CA TRP A 265 21.63 1.07 16.31
C TRP A 265 23.03 0.67 16.77
N GLU A 266 23.49 1.13 17.93
CA GLU A 266 24.75 0.65 18.55
C GLU A 266 24.79 -0.88 18.71
N PHE A 267 23.65 -1.52 18.97
CA PHE A 267 23.59 -2.98 19.02
C PHE A 267 23.68 -3.57 17.62
N PHE A 268 22.87 -3.09 16.66
CA PHE A 268 22.89 -3.60 15.29
C PHE A 268 24.27 -3.39 14.61
N GLU A 269 24.90 -2.25 14.80
CA GLU A 269 26.29 -1.97 14.41
C GLU A 269 27.27 -3.01 14.95
N SER A 270 27.01 -3.53 16.15
CA SER A 270 27.85 -4.56 16.77
C SER A 270 27.59 -5.98 16.26
N ILE A 271 26.54 -6.20 15.45
CA ILE A 271 26.12 -7.53 14.98
C ILE A 271 26.00 -7.58 13.45
N ASN A 272 27.10 -7.94 12.78
CA ASN A 272 27.12 -8.24 11.35
C ASN A 272 26.58 -7.10 10.45
N CYS A 273 26.99 -5.86 10.75
CA CYS A 273 26.58 -4.68 10.01
C CYS A 273 27.79 -3.83 9.58
N TRP A 274 27.58 -3.03 8.54
CA TRP A 274 28.48 -1.99 8.08
C TRP A 274 27.78 -0.63 8.13
N ASN A 275 28.17 0.23 9.06
CA ASN A 275 27.76 1.63 9.08
C ASN A 275 28.65 2.41 8.10
N SER A 276 28.02 3.02 7.09
CA SER A 276 28.69 3.76 6.03
C SER A 276 28.07 5.13 5.86
N ASP A 277 28.90 6.14 5.62
CA ASP A 277 28.42 7.44 5.12
C ASP A 277 27.72 7.22 3.77
N TRP A 278 26.84 8.13 3.33
CA TRP A 278 26.19 8.01 2.01
C TRP A 278 27.21 7.95 0.86
N LYS A 279 28.45 8.38 1.12
CA LYS A 279 29.56 8.35 0.18
C LYS A 279 30.62 7.31 0.55
N PHE A 280 30.52 6.12 -0.04
CA PHE A 280 31.51 5.05 0.05
C PHE A 280 32.03 4.62 -1.34
N ASP A 281 33.23 4.05 -1.35
CA ASP A 281 33.89 3.51 -2.54
C ASP A 281 33.74 1.97 -2.63
N PRO A 282 34.08 1.37 -3.79
CA PRO A 282 33.99 -0.07 -3.97
C PRO A 282 34.90 -0.85 -3.02
N GLU A 283 36.09 -0.34 -2.72
CA GLU A 283 37.06 -1.00 -1.85
C GLU A 283 36.55 -1.13 -0.41
N ASP A 284 35.89 -0.10 0.11
CA ASP A 284 35.18 -0.14 1.39
C ASP A 284 34.08 -1.22 1.35
N ALA A 285 33.24 -1.21 0.31
CA ALA A 285 32.15 -2.19 0.18
C ALA A 285 32.66 -3.64 0.11
N GLU A 286 33.68 -3.90 -0.69
CA GLU A 286 34.32 -5.21 -0.78
C GLU A 286 34.88 -5.64 0.57
N TYR A 287 35.59 -4.76 1.27
CA TYR A 287 36.17 -5.05 2.58
C TYR A 287 35.12 -5.39 3.63
N PHE A 288 34.15 -4.50 3.85
CA PHE A 288 33.17 -4.68 4.92
C PHE A 288 32.20 -5.82 4.64
N ILE A 289 31.77 -6.01 3.39
CA ILE A 289 30.91 -7.13 3.04
C ILE A 289 31.65 -8.45 3.17
N SER A 290 32.94 -8.52 2.77
CA SER A 290 33.77 -9.71 2.97
C SER A 290 33.85 -10.11 4.44
N GLU A 291 34.06 -9.14 5.33
CA GLU A 291 34.07 -9.38 6.79
C GLU A 291 32.71 -9.89 7.29
N MET A 292 31.59 -9.32 6.82
CA MET A 292 30.24 -9.79 7.19
C MET A 292 29.95 -11.21 6.71
N ILE A 293 30.44 -11.61 5.53
CA ILE A 293 30.18 -12.94 4.97
C ILE A 293 31.23 -13.98 5.38
N GLY A 294 32.39 -13.55 5.88
CA GLY A 294 33.51 -14.39 6.30
C GLY A 294 34.32 -14.97 5.13
N GLU A 295 34.20 -14.38 3.94
CA GLU A 295 34.91 -14.78 2.72
C GLU A 295 35.12 -13.59 1.78
N ASP A 296 36.16 -13.64 0.96
CA ASP A 296 36.47 -12.55 0.03
C ASP A 296 35.35 -12.36 -1.01
N LEU A 297 34.78 -11.17 -1.04
CA LEU A 297 33.88 -10.68 -2.06
C LEU A 297 34.62 -9.68 -2.95
N ASN A 298 34.61 -9.94 -4.25
CA ASN A 298 35.05 -8.99 -5.26
C ASN A 298 33.98 -8.93 -6.35
N PHE A 299 33.78 -7.76 -6.96
CA PHE A 299 32.82 -7.59 -8.03
C PHE A 299 33.34 -6.65 -9.12
N GLU A 300 32.87 -6.87 -10.36
CA GLU A 300 33.23 -6.00 -11.48
C GLU A 300 32.28 -4.80 -11.53
N TYR A 301 32.84 -3.60 -11.58
CA TYR A 301 32.12 -2.33 -11.66
C TYR A 301 32.80 -1.39 -12.67
N PRO A 302 32.06 -0.46 -13.31
CA PRO A 302 32.66 0.59 -14.13
C PRO A 302 33.58 1.50 -13.31
N GLU A 303 34.65 2.00 -13.93
CA GLU A 303 35.47 3.06 -13.32
C GLU A 303 34.60 4.27 -12.91
N GLU A 304 34.95 4.91 -11.80
CA GLU A 304 34.21 6.04 -11.21
C GLU A 304 32.80 5.71 -10.67
N THR A 305 32.46 4.44 -10.44
CA THR A 305 31.23 4.05 -9.73
C THR A 305 31.43 4.16 -8.21
N TYR A 306 30.49 4.78 -7.49
CA TYR A 306 30.55 4.95 -6.04
C TYR A 306 29.15 4.91 -5.40
N SER A 307 29.09 4.65 -4.10
CA SER A 307 27.87 4.80 -3.30
C SER A 307 26.69 3.96 -3.83
N HIS A 308 25.48 4.51 -3.93
CA HIS A 308 24.29 3.78 -4.35
C HIS A 308 24.39 3.19 -5.77
N ASP A 309 25.22 3.76 -6.65
CA ASP A 309 25.44 3.20 -7.99
C ASP A 309 26.16 1.83 -7.94
N LEU A 310 26.74 1.47 -6.79
CA LEU A 310 27.37 0.16 -6.58
C LEU A 310 26.36 -0.97 -6.28
N PHE A 311 25.14 -0.65 -5.83
CA PHE A 311 24.18 -1.65 -5.37
C PHE A 311 23.90 -2.75 -6.41
N PRO A 312 23.66 -2.46 -7.71
CA PRO A 312 23.39 -3.52 -8.68
C PRO A 312 24.54 -4.52 -8.83
N TYR A 313 25.79 -4.05 -8.71
CA TYR A 313 26.99 -4.87 -8.85
C TYR A 313 27.23 -5.72 -7.61
N ILE A 314 27.03 -5.13 -6.42
CA ILE A 314 27.09 -5.84 -5.14
C ILE A 314 26.02 -6.94 -5.09
N GLN A 315 24.76 -6.61 -5.40
CA GLN A 315 23.65 -7.57 -5.41
C GLN A 315 23.93 -8.73 -6.38
N SER A 316 24.45 -8.43 -7.59
CA SER A 316 24.82 -9.46 -8.57
C SER A 316 25.94 -10.39 -8.08
N ALA A 317 26.83 -9.91 -7.21
CA ALA A 317 27.91 -10.70 -6.64
C ALA A 317 27.46 -11.54 -5.44
N LEU A 318 26.57 -11.00 -4.60
CA LEU A 318 25.96 -11.69 -3.46
C LEU A 318 24.94 -12.75 -3.91
N GLU A 319 24.21 -12.51 -5.01
CA GLU A 319 23.25 -13.48 -5.55
C GLU A 319 23.91 -14.83 -5.90
N LYS A 320 25.16 -14.83 -6.34
CA LYS A 320 25.94 -16.06 -6.62
C LYS A 320 26.18 -16.93 -5.38
N ARG A 321 25.93 -16.38 -4.19
CA ARG A 321 26.11 -16.99 -2.87
C ARG A 321 24.78 -17.17 -2.14
N ASP A 322 23.64 -16.95 -2.82
CA ASP A 322 22.32 -16.91 -2.21
C ASP A 322 22.21 -15.89 -1.05
N LEU A 323 22.88 -14.75 -1.20
CA LEU A 323 22.88 -13.64 -0.26
C LEU A 323 22.30 -12.37 -0.88
N GLU A 324 21.87 -11.44 -0.03
CA GLU A 324 21.32 -10.15 -0.44
C GLU A 324 21.78 -9.04 0.52
N LEU A 325 22.18 -7.89 -0.03
CA LEU A 325 22.49 -6.69 0.76
C LEU A 325 21.19 -5.96 1.09
N MET A 326 21.00 -5.60 2.34
CA MET A 326 19.87 -4.80 2.82
C MET A 326 20.39 -3.67 3.72
N SER A 327 19.57 -2.66 4.00
CA SER A 327 19.89 -1.59 4.95
C SER A 327 18.78 -1.45 5.97
N TYR A 328 19.11 -1.11 7.21
CA TYR A 328 18.11 -0.52 8.10
C TYR A 328 17.78 0.90 7.65
N ASP A 329 16.53 1.33 7.77
CA ASP A 329 16.18 2.75 7.62
C ASP A 329 16.44 3.45 8.96
N THR A 330 17.56 4.17 9.01
CA THR A 330 18.00 4.94 10.18
C THR A 330 17.41 6.36 10.19
N HIS A 331 16.66 6.74 9.14
CA HIS A 331 16.24 8.12 8.84
C HIS A 331 17.37 9.16 8.82
N GLY A 332 18.62 8.71 8.73
CA GLY A 332 19.83 9.54 8.64
C GLY A 332 20.39 9.62 7.23
N ASP A 333 21.43 10.45 7.07
CA ASP A 333 22.20 10.56 5.80
C ASP A 333 23.25 9.43 5.66
N ASN A 334 23.13 8.34 6.43
CA ASN A 334 24.07 7.23 6.46
C ASN A 334 23.33 5.89 6.27
N TYR A 335 24.04 4.90 5.73
CA TYR A 335 23.51 3.54 5.60
C TYR A 335 23.98 2.68 6.77
N LEU A 336 23.09 1.78 7.20
CA LEU A 336 23.44 0.69 8.12
C LEU A 336 23.17 -0.63 7.41
N PHE A 337 24.16 -1.08 6.65
CA PHE A 337 24.05 -2.26 5.81
C PHE A 337 24.15 -3.54 6.64
N PHE A 338 23.42 -4.57 6.21
CA PHE A 338 23.60 -5.95 6.65
C PHE A 338 23.42 -6.90 5.47
N VAL A 339 23.94 -8.12 5.59
CA VAL A 339 23.78 -9.17 4.58
C VAL A 339 22.83 -10.23 5.11
N ALA A 340 21.80 -10.57 4.34
CA ALA A 340 20.83 -11.61 4.65
C ALA A 340 21.01 -12.83 3.73
N ASN A 341 20.56 -14.01 4.18
CA ASN A 341 20.35 -15.11 3.24
C ASN A 341 19.13 -14.77 2.38
N LYS A 342 19.23 -15.01 1.06
CA LYS A 342 18.19 -14.64 0.10
C LYS A 342 16.83 -15.29 0.40
N ASN A 343 16.84 -16.51 0.92
CA ASN A 343 15.61 -17.22 1.33
C ASN A 343 14.95 -16.64 2.59
N ASP A 344 15.68 -15.84 3.38
CA ASP A 344 15.18 -15.24 4.62
C ASP A 344 14.65 -13.81 4.40
N VAL A 345 14.94 -13.17 3.25
CA VAL A 345 14.58 -11.76 2.95
C VAL A 345 13.09 -11.50 3.15
N GLY A 346 12.23 -12.37 2.60
CA GLY A 346 10.77 -12.22 2.77
C GLY A 346 10.33 -12.25 4.23
N ARG A 347 10.95 -13.11 5.05
CA ARG A 347 10.65 -13.21 6.48
C ARG A 347 11.21 -12.02 7.27
N ILE A 348 12.38 -11.51 6.89
CA ILE A 348 12.96 -10.30 7.48
C ILE A 348 12.03 -9.10 7.26
N LEU A 349 11.49 -8.94 6.04
CA LEU A 349 10.53 -7.87 5.72
C LEU A 349 9.20 -8.02 6.47
N GLU A 350 8.71 -9.24 6.66
CA GLU A 350 7.51 -9.47 7.49
C GLU A 350 7.77 -9.12 8.98
N LEU A 351 8.93 -9.54 9.50
CA LEU A 351 9.33 -9.27 10.88
C LEU A 351 9.66 -7.79 11.11
N SER A 352 10.18 -7.08 10.11
CA SER A 352 10.47 -5.63 10.20
C SER A 352 9.17 -4.85 10.45
N GLU A 353 8.08 -5.21 9.76
CA GLU A 353 6.74 -4.65 9.98
C GLU A 353 6.20 -4.94 11.39
N LEU A 354 6.32 -6.20 11.85
CA LEU A 354 5.85 -6.62 13.18
C LEU A 354 6.65 -5.94 14.31
N THR A 355 7.95 -5.81 14.14
CA THR A 355 8.85 -5.21 15.14
C THR A 355 8.95 -3.68 15.04
N LYS A 356 8.43 -3.10 13.94
CA LYS A 356 8.58 -1.68 13.59
C LYS A 356 10.03 -1.23 13.48
N ILE A 357 10.93 -2.14 13.08
CA ILE A 357 12.33 -1.84 12.78
C ILE A 357 12.42 -1.82 11.26
N GLU A 358 12.45 -0.64 10.65
CA GLU A 358 12.35 -0.49 9.20
C GLU A 358 13.62 -0.98 8.48
N VAL A 359 13.41 -1.65 7.35
CA VAL A 359 14.45 -2.26 6.53
C VAL A 359 14.16 -1.96 5.07
N ASP A 360 15.17 -1.48 4.35
CA ASP A 360 15.19 -1.26 2.92
C ASP A 360 15.86 -2.45 2.20
N GLN A 361 15.13 -2.98 1.22
CA GLN A 361 15.68 -3.88 0.21
C GLN A 361 16.30 -3.03 -0.92
N LEU A 362 17.62 -3.15 -1.11
CA LEU A 362 18.45 -2.23 -1.93
C LEU A 362 18.51 -2.59 -3.41
#